data_AF-A0A7R9QJX3-F1
#
_entry.id   AF-A0A7R9QJX3-F1
#
_cell.length_a   1.000
_cell.length_b   1.000
_cell.length_c   1.000
_cell.angle_alpha   90.00
_cell.angle_beta   90.00
_cell.angle_gamma   90.00
#
_symmetry.space_group_name_H-M   'P 1'
#
loop_
_entity.id
_entity.type
_entity.pdbx_description
1 polymer ?
#
loop_
_entity_poly.entity_id
_entity_poly.type
_entity_poly.pdbx_seq_one_letter_code
_entity_poly.pdbx_strand_id
1 'polypeptide(L)'
;MERYIQSIEFVSQDMKESKLKLSRDQVFRKTGELFDLKHRINLSSDLLDTPDFYWDRQELERLFVDTIYFLNIKKRTNVLNEKLNHCIELMELLSNNLNHSHSAKLEWMIIVLIVVEVVFEAIHYA
;
A
#
# COMPACT_ATOMS: atom_id res chain seq x y z
N MET A 1 8.85 10.44 29.76
CA MET A 1 7.80 10.70 28.75
C MET A 1 8.33 11.58 27.61
N GLU A 2 9.19 12.57 27.90
CA GLU A 2 9.87 13.41 26.89
C GLU A 2 10.77 12.65 25.91
N ARG A 3 11.40 11.56 26.34
CA ARG A 3 12.26 10.71 25.50
C ARG A 3 11.52 9.97 24.37
N TYR A 4 10.19 9.84 24.46
CA TYR A 4 9.34 9.25 23.40
C TYR A 4 8.93 10.29 22.35
N ILE A 5 8.81 11.56 22.74
CA ILE A 5 8.42 12.65 21.84
C ILE A 5 9.56 12.97 20.87
N GLN A 6 10.82 12.98 21.36
CA GLN A 6 12.00 13.15 20.49
C GLN A 6 12.21 12.02 19.49
N SER A 7 11.80 10.79 19.82
CA SER A 7 11.95 9.63 18.92
C SER A 7 11.00 9.69 17.73
N ILE A 8 9.81 10.27 17.89
CA ILE A 8 8.81 10.40 16.82
C ILE A 8 9.16 11.59 15.92
N GLU A 9 9.74 12.64 16.48
CA GLU A 9 10.16 13.84 15.76
C GLU A 9 11.29 13.54 14.76
N PHE A 10 12.27 12.71 15.15
CA PHE A 10 13.35 12.28 14.25
C PHE A 10 12.87 11.39 13.08
N VAL A 11 11.91 10.49 13.32
CA VAL A 11 11.32 9.63 12.27
C VAL A 11 10.50 10.45 11.28
N SER A 12 9.81 11.48 11.75
CA SER A 12 9.07 12.42 10.89
C SER A 12 10.01 13.31 10.06
N GLN A 13 11.19 13.65 10.59
CA GLN A 13 12.20 14.46 9.90
C GLN A 13 12.93 13.68 8.80
N ASP A 14 13.27 12.40 9.03
CA ASP A 14 13.87 11.52 8.01
C ASP A 14 12.90 11.21 6.86
N MET A 15 11.60 11.15 7.14
CA MET A 15 10.55 11.07 6.11
C MET A 15 10.45 12.33 5.26
N LYS A 16 10.96 13.47 5.73
CA LYS A 16 10.92 14.77 5.04
C LYS A 16 12.16 15.01 4.17
N GLU A 17 13.32 14.49 4.56
CA GLU A 17 14.59 14.72 3.85
C GLU A 17 14.96 13.63 2.84
N SER A 18 14.64 12.36 3.13
CA SER A 18 14.75 11.31 2.13
C SER A 18 13.48 11.30 1.28
N LYS A 19 13.51 11.98 0.12
CA LYS A 19 12.63 11.61 -1.00
C LYS A 19 12.66 10.08 -1.06
N LEU A 20 11.58 9.41 -0.65
CA LEU A 20 11.37 7.98 -0.81
C LEU A 20 11.44 7.70 -2.31
N LYS A 21 12.67 7.54 -2.83
CA LYS A 21 12.95 7.17 -4.21
C LYS A 21 12.78 5.67 -4.30
N LEU A 22 11.58 5.20 -3.94
CA LEU A 22 11.16 3.87 -4.35
C LEU A 22 11.02 3.92 -5.88
N SER A 23 11.78 3.06 -6.56
CA SER A 23 11.59 2.87 -7.99
C SER A 23 10.21 2.28 -8.24
N ARG A 24 9.63 2.54 -9.42
CA ARG A 24 8.30 2.02 -9.81
C ARG A 24 8.23 0.49 -9.64
N ASP A 25 9.31 -0.21 -9.98
CA ASP A 25 9.44 -1.66 -9.78
C ASP A 25 9.32 -2.06 -8.29
N GLN A 26 9.96 -1.30 -7.40
CA GLN A 26 9.91 -1.56 -5.96
C GLN A 26 8.51 -1.30 -5.39
N VAL A 27 7.84 -0.23 -5.84
CA VAL A 27 6.45 0.04 -5.45
C VAL A 27 5.55 -1.11 -5.92
N PHE A 28 5.66 -1.52 -7.18
CA PHE A 28 4.84 -2.59 -7.74
C PHE A 28 5.07 -3.94 -7.02
N ARG A 29 6.33 -4.28 -6.74
CA ARG A 29 6.68 -5.50 -5.99
C ARG A 29 6.10 -5.48 -4.58
N LYS A 30 6.23 -4.35 -3.87
CA LYS A 30 5.68 -4.19 -2.52
C LYS A 30 4.16 -4.22 -2.50
N THR A 31 3.50 -3.63 -3.49
CA THR A 31 2.05 -3.77 -3.69
C THR A 31 1.67 -5.24 -3.84
N GLY A 32 2.38 -6.01 -4.67
CA GLY A 32 2.16 -7.46 -4.82
C GLY A 32 2.30 -8.24 -3.51
N GLU A 33 3.35 -7.97 -2.73
CA GLU A 33 3.55 -8.57 -1.40
C GLU A 33 2.37 -8.26 -0.44
N LEU A 34 1.83 -7.04 -0.48
CA LEU A 34 0.67 -6.66 0.34
C LEU A 34 -0.62 -7.36 -0.10
N PHE A 35 -0.82 -7.55 -1.42
CA PHE A 35 -1.96 -8.30 -1.94
C PHE A 35 -1.90 -9.79 -1.58
N ASP A 36 -0.72 -10.41 -1.65
CA ASP A 36 -0.53 -11.79 -1.19
C ASP A 36 -0.84 -11.92 0.30
N LEU A 37 -0.33 -11.00 1.12
CA LEU A 37 -0.63 -10.98 2.55
C LEU A 37 -2.14 -10.82 2.82
N LYS A 38 -2.83 -9.95 2.07
CA LYS A 38 -4.29 -9.77 2.17
C LYS A 38 -5.03 -11.05 1.86
N HIS A 39 -4.63 -11.73 0.78
CA HIS A 39 -5.22 -12.99 0.36
C HIS A 39 -5.04 -14.07 1.44
N ARG A 40 -3.84 -14.22 1.99
CA ARG A 40 -3.56 -15.20 3.06
C ARG A 40 -4.36 -14.94 4.33
N ILE A 41 -4.51 -13.66 4.72
CA ILE A 41 -5.31 -13.28 5.89
C ILE A 41 -6.79 -13.61 5.68
N ASN A 42 -7.34 -13.27 4.52
CA ASN A 42 -8.75 -13.56 4.22
C ASN A 42 -9.02 -15.07 4.10
N LEU A 43 -8.13 -15.83 3.43
CA LEU A 43 -8.25 -17.28 3.36
C LEU A 43 -8.21 -17.94 4.74
N SER A 44 -7.35 -17.43 5.63
CA SER A 44 -7.29 -17.91 7.01
C SER A 44 -8.54 -17.55 7.79
N SER A 45 -9.22 -16.45 7.44
CA SER A 45 -10.49 -16.05 8.05
C SER A 45 -11.66 -16.91 7.58
N ASP A 46 -11.72 -17.26 6.30
CA ASP A 46 -12.72 -18.17 5.73
C ASP A 46 -12.61 -19.57 6.35
N LEU A 47 -11.40 -20.00 6.71
CA LEU A 47 -11.17 -21.28 7.41
C LEU A 47 -11.70 -21.29 8.86
N LEU A 48 -12.02 -20.13 9.44
CA LEU A 48 -12.55 -20.02 10.80
C LEU A 48 -14.09 -20.12 10.85
N ASP A 49 -14.75 -20.29 9.72
CA ASP A 49 -16.16 -20.67 9.69
C ASP A 49 -16.32 -22.07 10.30
N THR A 50 -17.40 -22.28 11.07
CA THR A 50 -17.65 -23.54 11.77
C THR A 50 -17.65 -24.70 10.77
N PRO A 51 -16.70 -25.66 10.87
CA PRO A 51 -16.67 -26.80 9.97
C PRO A 51 -17.92 -27.67 10.05
N ASP A 52 -18.38 -28.19 8.91
CA ASP A 52 -19.58 -29.03 8.77
C ASP A 52 -19.59 -30.24 9.72
N PHE A 53 -18.41 -30.77 10.05
CA PHE A 53 -18.22 -31.85 11.01
C PHE A 53 -18.85 -31.58 12.39
N TYR A 54 -18.97 -30.30 12.79
CA TYR A 54 -19.53 -29.92 14.07
C TYR A 54 -21.05 -29.65 14.04
N TRP A 55 -21.69 -29.58 12.87
CA TRP A 55 -23.12 -29.23 12.75
C TRP A 55 -24.04 -30.23 13.45
N ASP A 56 -23.70 -31.52 13.45
CA ASP A 56 -24.49 -32.55 14.14
C ASP A 56 -24.16 -32.66 15.65
N ARG A 57 -23.23 -31.84 16.16
CA ARG A 57 -22.65 -31.94 17.50
C ARG A 57 -22.62 -30.58 18.20
N GLN A 58 -23.76 -30.17 18.74
CA GLN A 58 -23.96 -28.87 19.40
C GLN A 58 -22.89 -28.52 20.46
N GLU A 59 -22.39 -29.50 21.24
CA GLU A 59 -21.37 -29.22 22.26
C GLU A 59 -20.02 -28.81 21.64
N LEU A 60 -19.62 -29.43 20.53
CA LEU A 60 -18.36 -29.12 19.84
C LEU A 60 -18.45 -27.81 19.07
N GLU A 61 -19.59 -27.55 18.42
CA GLU A 61 -19.85 -26.25 17.78
C GLU A 61 -19.75 -25.11 18.80
N ARG A 62 -20.39 -25.27 19.96
CA ARG A 62 -20.36 -24.26 21.02
C ARG A 62 -18.95 -23.99 21.52
N LEU A 63 -18.17 -25.04 21.77
CA LEU A 63 -16.79 -24.93 22.25
C LEU A 63 -15.87 -24.28 21.20
N PHE A 64 -16.08 -24.58 19.91
CA PHE A 64 -15.39 -23.93 18.80
C PHE A 64 -15.70 -22.43 18.75
N VAL A 65 -16.99 -22.07 18.74
CA VAL A 65 -17.45 -20.66 18.70
C VAL A 65 -16.95 -19.88 19.91
N ASP A 66 -17.04 -20.44 21.11
CA ASP A 66 -16.56 -19.82 22.35
C ASP A 66 -15.05 -19.59 22.31
N THR A 67 -14.29 -20.53 21.75
CA THR A 67 -12.83 -20.40 21.59
C THR A 67 -12.47 -19.28 20.59
N ILE A 68 -13.14 -19.23 19.43
CA ILE A 68 -12.95 -18.18 18.42
C ILE A 68 -13.28 -16.80 19.01
N TYR A 69 -14.37 -16.72 19.79
CA TYR A 69 -14.80 -15.49 20.45
C TYR A 69 -13.82 -15.05 21.54
N PHE A 70 -13.41 -15.97 22.42
CA PHE A 70 -12.46 -15.72 23.50
C PHE A 70 -11.12 -15.21 22.97
N LEU A 71 -10.60 -15.84 21.91
CA LEU A 71 -9.37 -15.43 21.24
C LEU A 71 -9.52 -14.15 20.40
N ASN A 72 -10.74 -13.60 20.29
CA ASN A 72 -11.06 -12.37 19.57
C ASN A 72 -10.54 -12.38 18.12
N ILE A 73 -10.58 -13.53 17.45
CA ILE A 73 -9.91 -13.70 16.16
C ILE A 73 -10.48 -12.73 15.12
N LYS A 74 -11.81 -12.60 15.04
CA LYS A 74 -12.49 -11.63 14.14
C LYS A 74 -12.01 -10.20 14.35
N LYS A 75 -11.92 -9.74 15.61
CA LYS A 75 -11.45 -8.39 15.94
C LYS A 75 -10.00 -8.18 15.48
N ARG A 76 -9.13 -9.16 15.72
CA ARG A 76 -7.71 -9.08 15.33
C ARG A 76 -7.54 -9.07 13.81
N THR A 77 -8.27 -9.91 13.09
CA THR A 77 -8.29 -9.95 11.62
C THR A 77 -8.76 -8.61 11.05
N ASN A 78 -9.79 -7.98 11.62
CA ASN A 78 -10.27 -6.68 11.18
C ASN A 78 -9.22 -5.58 11.33
N VAL A 79 -8.53 -5.52 12.49
CA VAL A 79 -7.45 -4.55 12.71
C VAL A 79 -6.28 -4.75 11.74
N LEU A 80 -5.94 -6.00 11.42
CA LEU A 80 -4.89 -6.29 10.44
C LEU A 80 -5.31 -5.88 9.03
N ASN A 81 -6.56 -6.14 8.63
CA ASN A 81 -7.10 -5.72 7.35
C ASN A 81 -7.12 -4.19 7.19
N GLU A 82 -7.48 -3.46 8.24
CA GLU A 82 -7.45 -1.99 8.25
C GLU A 82 -6.04 -1.45 8.04
N LYS A 83 -5.06 -1.95 8.82
CA LYS A 83 -3.64 -1.60 8.65
C LYS A 83 -3.14 -1.91 7.24
N LEU A 84 -3.55 -3.04 6.68
CA LEU A 84 -3.16 -3.45 5.36
C LEU A 84 -3.74 -2.56 4.26
N ASN A 85 -5.01 -2.15 4.40
CA ASN A 85 -5.64 -1.19 3.49
C ASN A 85 -4.90 0.15 3.49
N HIS A 86 -4.50 0.67 4.66
CA HIS A 86 -3.68 1.89 4.72
C HIS A 86 -2.35 1.74 3.99
N CYS A 87 -1.68 0.59 4.11
CA CYS A 87 -0.45 0.33 3.35
C CYS A 87 -0.70 0.32 1.83
N ILE A 88 -1.82 -0.25 1.38
CA ILE A 88 -2.21 -0.27 -0.05
C ILE A 88 -2.50 1.14 -0.55
N GLU A 89 -3.25 1.95 0.20
CA GLU A 89 -3.53 3.36 -0.11
C GLU A 89 -2.23 4.17 -0.26
N LEU A 90 -1.28 3.99 0.66
CA LEU A 90 0.03 4.64 0.58
C LEU A 90 0.82 4.23 -0.68
N MET A 91 0.78 2.94 -1.05
CA MET A 91 1.43 2.46 -2.28
C MET A 91 0.77 3.04 -3.53
N GLU A 92 -0.54 3.22 -3.54
CA GLU A 92 -1.28 3.85 -4.64
C GLU A 92 -0.89 5.32 -4.79
N LEU A 93 -0.82 6.08 -3.69
CA LEU A 93 -0.37 7.47 -3.70
C LEU A 93 1.07 7.59 -4.22
N LEU A 94 1.97 6.70 -3.80
CA LEU A 94 3.35 6.66 -4.29
C LEU A 94 3.41 6.36 -5.79
N SER A 95 2.63 5.39 -6.26
CA SER A 95 2.52 5.03 -7.68
C SER A 95 2.03 6.22 -8.51
N ASN A 96 0.97 6.90 -8.06
CA ASN A 96 0.42 8.09 -8.73
C ASN A 96 1.43 9.24 -8.78
N ASN A 97 2.17 9.48 -7.69
CA ASN A 97 3.21 10.52 -7.66
C ASN A 97 4.37 10.23 -8.62
N LEU A 98 4.78 8.97 -8.75
CA LEU A 98 5.79 8.54 -9.73
C LEU A 98 5.28 8.73 -11.17
N ASN A 99 4.02 8.40 -11.43
CA ASN A 99 3.40 8.56 -12.74
C ASN A 99 3.27 10.04 -13.14
N HIS A 100 2.87 10.89 -12.21
CA HIS A 100 2.80 12.34 -12.41
C HIS A 100 4.17 12.93 -12.76
N SER A 101 5.23 12.51 -12.05
CA SER A 101 6.60 12.92 -12.34
C SER A 101 7.09 12.48 -13.73
N HIS A 102 6.61 11.35 -14.25
CA HIS A 102 6.92 10.90 -15.61
C HIS A 102 6.19 11.72 -16.67
N SER A 103 4.88 11.95 -16.48
CA SER A 103 4.07 12.77 -17.38
C SER A 103 4.65 14.18 -17.54
N ALA A 104 5.06 14.81 -16.43
CA ALA A 104 5.66 16.14 -16.45
C ALA A 104 6.98 16.20 -17.23
N LYS A 105 7.79 15.12 -17.22
CA LYS A 105 9.02 15.03 -18.01
C LYS A 105 8.73 14.93 -19.51
N LEU A 106 7.71 14.16 -19.89
CA LEU A 106 7.29 14.05 -21.29
C LEU A 106 6.77 15.39 -21.82
N GLU A 107 5.98 16.10 -21.02
CA GLU A 107 5.49 17.44 -21.37
C GLU A 107 6.64 18.42 -21.61
N TRP A 108 7.62 18.47 -20.70
CA TRP A 108 8.82 19.29 -20.86
C TRP A 108 9.63 18.92 -22.11
N MET A 109 9.75 17.64 -22.43
CA MET A 109 10.44 17.17 -23.64
C MET A 109 9.75 17.69 -24.91
N ILE A 110 8.41 17.65 -24.96
CA ILE A 110 7.63 18.16 -26.09
C ILE A 110 7.83 19.67 -26.25
N ILE A 111 7.76 20.45 -25.16
CA ILE A 111 7.99 21.91 -25.20
C ILE A 111 9.38 22.22 -25.78
N VAL A 112 10.42 21.52 -25.32
CA VAL A 112 11.79 21.70 -25.81
C VAL A 112 11.89 21.37 -27.31
N LEU A 113 11.27 20.29 -27.77
CA LEU A 113 11.28 19.91 -29.19
C LEU A 113 10.64 20.98 -30.08
N ILE A 114 9.49 21.52 -29.66
CA ILE A 114 8.81 22.61 -30.39
C ILE A 114 9.68 23.86 -30.45
N VAL A 115 10.33 24.24 -29.33
CA VAL A 115 11.22 25.41 -29.30
C VAL A 115 12.40 25.23 -30.25
N VAL A 116 13.00 24.04 -30.26
CA VAL A 116 14.10 23.72 -31.18
C VAL A 116 13.65 23.84 -32.63
N GLU A 117 12.49 23.28 -32.99
CA GLU A 117 11.93 23.35 -34.33
C GLU A 117 11.71 24.79 -34.81
N VAL A 118 11.06 25.63 -33.97
CA VAL A 118 10.82 27.05 -34.28
C VAL A 118 12.14 27.82 -34.45
N VAL A 119 13.15 27.54 -33.62
CA VAL A 119 14.47 28.18 -33.74
C VAL A 119 15.16 27.79 -35.04
N PHE A 120 15.11 26.51 -35.42
CA PHE A 120 15.68 26.03 -36.69
C PHE A 120 14.98 26.68 -37.88
N GLU A 121 13.66 26.76 -37.87
CA GLU A 121 12.87 27.39 -38.93
C GLU A 121 13.18 28.90 -39.03
N ALA A 122 13.28 29.59 -37.89
CA ALA A 122 13.64 31.01 -37.85
C ALA A 122 15.06 31.29 -38.37
N ILE A 123 16.04 30.43 -38.06
CA ILE A 123 17.41 30.54 -38.59
C ILE A 123 17.44 30.23 -40.09
N HIS A 124 16.64 29.27 -40.56
CA HIS A 124 16.60 28.92 -41.99
C HIS A 124 15.98 30.03 -42.85
N TYR A 125 15.02 30.78 -42.30
CA TYR A 125 14.33 31.86 -42.99
C TYR A 125 15.00 33.24 -42.85
N ALA A 126 15.97 33.37 -41.93
CA ALA A 126 16.79 34.57 -41.72
C ALA A 126 18.05 34.56 -42.60
#